data_AF-A0A935XE63-F1
#
_entry.id   AF-A0A935XE63-F1
#
_cell.length_a   1.000
_cell.length_b   1.000
_cell.length_c   1.000
_cell.angle_alpha   90.00
_cell.angle_beta   90.00
_cell.angle_gamma   90.00
#
_symmetry.space_group_name_H-M   'P 1'
#
loop_
_entity.id
_entity.type
_entity.pdbx_description
1 polymer ?
#
loop_
_entity_poly.entity_id
_entity_poly.type
_entity_poly.pdbx_seq_one_letter_code
_entity_poly.pdbx_strand_id
1 'polypeptide(L)'
;MPRPPVPPTGEWNELGDESYGMGLFLNNYRGHRLVHHGGNIDGFSAELNFLPSDSIGVVVLTNLNGTQVRDFIPYLVYDRLLGLTPIDWSKRFKERQAATQARARKRRPRRTRYGARERSRAIRWTSTWGRIPTRDTAP
;
A
#
# COMPACT_ATOMS: atom_id res chain seq x y z
N MET A 1 -5.14 -12.86 -35.28
CA MET A 1 -5.66 -14.02 -34.52
C MET A 1 -6.18 -13.51 -33.18
N PRO A 2 -7.47 -13.68 -32.83
CA PRO A 2 -7.92 -13.50 -31.45
C PRO A 2 -7.19 -14.51 -30.57
N ARG A 3 -6.66 -14.09 -29.42
CA ARG A 3 -6.06 -15.03 -28.48
C ARG A 3 -7.16 -15.92 -27.90
N PRO A 4 -6.93 -17.24 -27.74
CA PRO A 4 -7.88 -18.09 -27.02
C PRO A 4 -8.10 -17.54 -25.61
N PRO A 5 -9.32 -17.67 -25.05
CA PRO A 5 -9.61 -17.22 -23.70
C PRO A 5 -8.75 -18.03 -22.72
N VAL A 6 -7.72 -17.39 -22.17
CA VAL A 6 -6.98 -17.96 -21.05
C VAL A 6 -7.95 -17.95 -19.86
N PRO A 7 -8.12 -19.08 -19.15
CA PRO A 7 -8.93 -19.08 -17.94
C PRO A 7 -8.40 -17.99 -17.00
N PRO A 8 -9.27 -17.17 -16.38
CA PRO A 8 -8.81 -16.07 -15.55
C PRO A 8 -7.98 -16.62 -14.39
N THR A 9 -6.67 -16.34 -14.37
CA THR A 9 -5.83 -16.59 -13.19
C THR A 9 -5.89 -15.44 -12.18
N GLY A 10 -6.59 -14.37 -12.53
CA GLY A 10 -6.83 -13.21 -11.67
C GLY A 10 -7.65 -13.55 -10.42
N GLU A 11 -7.55 -12.69 -9.41
CA GLU A 11 -8.31 -12.79 -8.15
C GLU A 11 -9.84 -12.82 -8.38
N TRP A 12 -10.29 -12.24 -9.50
CA TRP A 12 -11.69 -12.18 -9.91
C TRP A 12 -11.84 -12.68 -11.35
N ASN A 13 -12.94 -13.38 -11.64
CA ASN A 13 -13.20 -13.98 -12.95
C ASN A 13 -13.30 -12.94 -14.09
N GLU A 14 -13.59 -11.69 -13.75
CA GLU A 14 -13.70 -10.58 -14.68
C GLU A 14 -12.33 -10.00 -15.10
N LEU A 15 -11.25 -10.36 -14.40
CA LEU A 15 -9.88 -9.98 -14.74
C LEU A 15 -9.11 -11.20 -15.25
N GLY A 16 -8.45 -11.03 -16.39
CA GLY A 16 -7.56 -12.04 -16.95
C GLY A 16 -6.17 -12.01 -16.33
N ASP A 17 -5.26 -12.69 -17.02
CA ASP A 17 -3.85 -12.72 -16.67
C ASP A 17 -3.18 -11.37 -16.90
N GLU A 18 -2.31 -11.00 -15.97
CA GLU A 18 -1.54 -9.77 -16.05
C GLU A 18 -0.13 -10.04 -16.59
N SER A 19 0.32 -9.18 -17.51
CA SER A 19 1.69 -9.12 -18.01
C SER A 19 2.19 -7.67 -17.98
N TYR A 20 3.49 -7.46 -18.11
CA TYR A 20 4.09 -6.12 -18.05
C TYR A 20 4.99 -5.85 -19.25
N GLY A 21 4.94 -4.63 -19.79
CA GLY A 21 5.78 -4.22 -20.90
C GLY A 21 5.82 -2.71 -21.09
N MET A 22 7.00 -2.18 -21.40
CA MET A 22 7.23 -0.73 -21.65
C MET A 22 6.69 0.19 -20.54
N GLY A 23 6.73 -0.24 -19.28
CA GLY A 23 6.23 0.57 -18.17
C GLY A 23 4.70 0.54 -18.03
N LEU A 24 4.01 -0.45 -18.60
CA LEU A 24 2.55 -0.59 -18.56
C LEU A 24 2.17 -2.04 -18.21
N PHE A 25 1.14 -2.19 -17.39
CA PHE A 25 0.47 -3.46 -17.14
C PHE A 25 -0.53 -3.75 -18.26
N LEU A 26 -0.54 -4.99 -18.71
CA LEU A 26 -1.38 -5.51 -19.77
C LEU A 26 -2.24 -6.63 -19.19
N ASN A 27 -3.55 -6.43 -19.16
CA ASN A 27 -4.53 -7.36 -18.64
C ASN A 27 -5.74 -7.45 -19.60
N ASN A 28 -6.78 -8.17 -19.22
CA ASN A 28 -8.05 -8.30 -19.87
C ASN A 28 -9.17 -8.04 -18.84
N TYR A 29 -10.09 -7.13 -19.14
CA TYR A 29 -11.26 -6.84 -18.33
C TYR A 29 -12.51 -7.30 -19.07
N ARG A 30 -13.12 -8.41 -18.62
CA ARG A 30 -14.36 -8.98 -19.17
C ARG A 30 -14.34 -9.18 -20.70
N GLY A 31 -13.17 -9.50 -21.27
CA GLY A 31 -12.97 -9.69 -22.71
C GLY A 31 -12.36 -8.48 -23.44
N HIS A 32 -12.26 -7.33 -22.77
CA HIS A 32 -11.66 -6.11 -23.30
C HIS A 32 -10.19 -6.00 -22.88
N ARG A 33 -9.30 -5.78 -23.84
CA ARG A 33 -7.87 -5.60 -23.55
C ARG A 33 -7.67 -4.36 -22.69
N LEU A 34 -7.08 -4.52 -21.50
CA LEU A 34 -6.79 -3.45 -20.56
C LEU A 34 -5.30 -3.15 -20.53
N VAL A 35 -4.95 -1.88 -20.69
CA VAL A 35 -3.58 -1.37 -20.55
C VAL A 35 -3.60 -0.32 -19.46
N HIS A 36 -2.80 -0.48 -18.41
CA HIS A 36 -2.88 0.42 -17.27
C HIS A 36 -1.57 0.60 -16.53
N HIS A 37 -1.47 1.64 -15.72
CA HIS A 37 -0.38 1.83 -14.77
C HIS A 37 -0.80 2.73 -13.62
N GLY A 38 -0.50 2.27 -12.41
CA GLY A 38 -0.66 3.06 -11.19
C GLY A 38 0.57 3.89 -10.86
N GLY A 39 0.39 4.94 -10.07
CA GLY A 39 1.45 5.81 -9.59
C GLY A 39 1.11 6.33 -8.21
N ASN A 40 2.04 6.26 -7.28
CA ASN A 40 1.81 6.70 -5.92
C ASN A 40 3.00 7.54 -5.44
N ILE A 41 2.70 8.73 -4.94
CA ILE A 41 3.65 9.59 -4.24
C ILE A 41 3.02 10.04 -2.91
N ASP A 42 3.79 10.73 -2.08
CA ASP A 42 3.29 11.20 -0.80
C ASP A 42 2.09 12.14 -0.98
N GLY A 43 0.94 11.68 -0.49
CA GLY A 43 -0.32 12.44 -0.55
C GLY A 43 -1.09 12.33 -1.86
N PHE A 44 -0.58 11.61 -2.88
CA PHE A 44 -1.29 11.46 -4.16
C PHE A 44 -1.23 10.03 -4.72
N SER A 45 -2.34 9.62 -5.31
CA SER A 45 -2.45 8.37 -6.05
C SER A 45 -3.07 8.64 -7.42
N ALA A 46 -2.42 8.14 -8.48
CA ALA A 46 -2.79 8.30 -9.90
C ALA A 46 -2.90 6.95 -10.62
N GLU A 47 -3.93 6.75 -11.43
CA GLU A 47 -4.14 5.51 -12.18
C GLU A 47 -4.53 5.88 -13.60
N LEU A 48 -3.77 5.35 -14.54
CA LEU A 48 -3.95 5.53 -15.96
C LEU A 48 -4.43 4.22 -16.54
N ASN A 49 -5.54 4.23 -17.28
CA ASN A 49 -6.07 3.02 -17.90
C ASN A 49 -6.60 3.28 -19.31
N PHE A 50 -6.44 2.29 -20.19
CA PHE A 50 -6.91 2.30 -21.56
C PHE A 50 -7.51 0.96 -21.97
N LEU A 51 -8.64 1.02 -22.67
CA LEU A 51 -9.20 -0.07 -23.46
C LEU A 51 -9.01 0.27 -24.94
N PRO A 52 -7.85 -0.04 -25.56
CA PRO A 52 -7.52 0.41 -26.91
C PRO A 52 -8.48 -0.11 -27.97
N SER A 53 -9.03 -1.33 -27.81
CA SER A 53 -10.01 -1.88 -28.75
C SER A 53 -11.33 -1.11 -28.76
N ASP A 54 -11.67 -0.48 -27.65
CA ASP A 54 -12.94 0.24 -27.43
C ASP A 54 -12.75 1.76 -27.53
N SER A 55 -11.52 2.24 -27.77
CA SER A 55 -11.15 3.66 -27.77
C SER A 55 -11.52 4.40 -26.48
N ILE A 56 -11.46 3.71 -25.33
CA ILE A 56 -11.77 4.28 -24.01
C ILE A 56 -10.47 4.50 -23.23
N GLY A 57 -10.32 5.69 -22.64
CA GLY A 57 -9.26 6.01 -21.69
C GLY A 57 -9.85 6.57 -20.41
N VAL A 58 -9.36 6.10 -19.26
CA VAL A 58 -9.81 6.57 -17.93
C VAL A 58 -8.58 6.89 -17.08
N VAL A 59 -8.56 8.11 -16.55
CA VAL A 59 -7.53 8.58 -15.63
C VAL A 59 -8.19 8.94 -14.31
N VAL A 60 -7.67 8.39 -13.21
CA VAL A 60 -8.16 8.70 -11.86
C VAL A 60 -7.03 9.25 -11.03
N LEU A 61 -7.23 10.46 -10.50
CA LEU A 61 -6.29 11.15 -9.64
C LEU A 61 -6.95 11.42 -8.29
N THR A 62 -6.22 11.17 -7.21
CA THR A 62 -6.69 11.39 -5.84
C THR A 62 -5.60 12.03 -5.01
N ASN A 63 -6.00 12.93 -4.11
CA ASN A 63 -5.15 13.60 -3.12
C ASN A 63 -5.12 12.84 -1.78
N LEU A 64 -5.17 11.50 -1.86
CA LEU A 64 -5.14 10.61 -0.71
C LEU A 64 -3.99 9.64 -0.91
N ASN A 65 -3.24 9.36 0.16
CA ASN A 65 -2.09 8.48 0.05
C ASN A 65 -2.52 7.01 -0.01
N GLY A 66 -2.23 6.33 -1.13
CA GLY A 66 -2.39 4.88 -1.27
C GLY A 66 -3.86 4.44 -1.20
N THR A 67 -4.76 5.25 -1.72
CA THR A 67 -6.19 4.93 -1.71
C THR A 67 -6.56 3.94 -2.82
N GLN A 68 -7.35 2.93 -2.47
CA GLN A 68 -7.91 1.98 -3.46
C GLN A 68 -9.04 2.57 -4.30
N VAL A 69 -9.58 3.73 -3.92
CA VAL A 69 -10.63 4.41 -4.69
C VAL A 69 -10.19 4.54 -6.14
N ARG A 70 -8.93 4.91 -6.31
CA ARG A 70 -8.29 5.05 -7.60
C ARG A 70 -8.30 3.77 -8.44
N ASP A 71 -8.16 2.61 -7.82
CA ASP A 71 -8.00 1.32 -8.51
C ASP A 71 -9.34 0.77 -9.02
N PHE A 72 -10.45 1.03 -8.32
CA PHE A 72 -11.75 0.43 -8.65
C PHE A 72 -12.70 1.35 -9.43
N ILE A 73 -12.49 2.67 -9.37
CA ILE A 73 -13.30 3.64 -10.14
C ILE A 73 -13.24 3.39 -11.65
N PRO A 74 -12.09 3.03 -12.27
CA PRO A 74 -12.04 2.71 -13.70
C PRO A 74 -13.01 1.59 -14.08
N TYR A 75 -13.12 0.53 -13.28
CA TYR A 75 -14.05 -0.58 -13.55
C TYR A 75 -15.52 -0.15 -13.48
N LEU A 76 -15.88 0.72 -12.53
CA LEU A 76 -17.21 1.31 -12.46
C LEU A 76 -17.55 2.20 -13.67
N VAL A 77 -16.53 2.81 -14.28
CA VAL A 77 -16.69 3.59 -15.52
C VAL A 77 -16.84 2.63 -16.71
N TYR A 78 -16.03 1.57 -16.79
CA TYR A 78 -16.13 0.57 -17.87
C TYR A 78 -17.48 -0.12 -17.91
N ASP A 79 -18.00 -0.55 -16.76
CA ASP A 79 -19.31 -1.20 -16.70
C ASP A 79 -20.40 -0.29 -17.29
N ARG A 80 -20.32 1.03 -17.07
CA ARG A 80 -21.27 2.00 -17.64
C ARG A 80 -21.03 2.26 -19.13
N LEU A 81 -19.78 2.48 -19.54
CA LEU A 81 -19.45 2.82 -20.93
C LEU A 81 -19.67 1.66 -21.89
N LEU A 82 -19.42 0.42 -21.43
CA LEU A 82 -19.57 -0.80 -22.23
C LEU A 82 -20.99 -1.41 -22.11
N GLY A 83 -21.88 -0.82 -21.31
CA GLY A 83 -23.23 -1.33 -21.08
C GLY A 83 -23.26 -2.70 -20.41
N LEU A 84 -22.26 -3.02 -19.59
CA LEU A 84 -22.15 -4.30 -18.91
C LEU A 84 -22.96 -4.30 -17.62
N THR A 85 -23.34 -5.50 -17.15
CA THR A 85 -23.96 -5.65 -15.82
C THR A 85 -23.05 -5.05 -14.74
N PRO A 86 -23.50 -4.06 -13.97
CA PRO A 86 -22.68 -3.41 -12.96
C PRO A 86 -22.25 -4.38 -11.87
N ILE A 87 -20.97 -4.33 -11.50
CA ILE A 87 -20.43 -5.05 -10.35
C ILE A 87 -20.14 -4.05 -9.24
N ASP A 88 -20.42 -4.42 -8.00
CA ASP A 88 -20.03 -3.62 -6.84
C ASP A 88 -18.53 -3.80 -6.55
N TRP A 89 -17.72 -3.13 -7.37
CA TRP A 89 -16.27 -3.09 -7.22
C TRP A 89 -15.86 -2.45 -5.90
N SER A 90 -16.63 -1.50 -5.38
CA SER A 90 -16.32 -0.83 -4.11
C SER A 90 -16.31 -1.83 -2.95
N LYS A 91 -17.30 -2.73 -2.92
CA LYS A 91 -17.41 -3.78 -1.90
C LYS A 91 -16.28 -4.80 -2.02
N ARG A 92 -16.00 -5.30 -3.24
CA ARG A 92 -14.93 -6.28 -3.48
C ARG A 92 -13.56 -5.73 -3.01
N PHE A 93 -13.24 -4.50 -3.37
CA PHE A 93 -11.99 -3.86 -2.96
C PHE A 93 -11.95 -3.58 -1.44
N LYS A 94 -13.06 -3.20 -0.82
CA LYS A 94 -13.14 -3.01 0.63
C LYS A 94 -12.87 -4.32 1.39
N GLU A 95 -13.43 -5.43 0.93
CA GLU A 95 -13.19 -6.77 1.50
C GLU A 95 -11.74 -7.22 1.33
N ARG A 96 -11.17 -7.03 0.12
CA ARG A 96 -9.75 -7.27 -0.17
C ARG A 96 -8.82 -6.47 0.75
N GLN A 97 -9.15 -5.20 1.00
CA GLN A 97 -8.40 -4.34 1.91
C GLN A 97 -8.42 -4.89 3.33
N ALA A 98 -9.60 -5.22 3.85
CA ALA A 98 -9.77 -5.71 5.20
C ALA A 98 -8.98 -7.02 5.39
N ALA A 99 -9.03 -7.92 4.40
CA ALA A 99 -8.24 -9.15 4.40
C ALA A 99 -6.73 -8.87 4.43
N THR A 100 -6.26 -7.92 3.62
CA THR A 100 -4.85 -7.53 3.54
C THR A 100 -4.37 -6.92 4.85
N GLN A 101 -5.14 -6.01 5.46
CA GLN A 101 -4.83 -5.41 6.75
C GLN A 101 -4.82 -6.44 7.89
N ALA A 102 -5.78 -7.37 7.90
CA ALA A 102 -5.82 -8.45 8.89
C ALA A 102 -4.60 -9.36 8.81
N ARG A 103 -4.16 -9.71 7.58
CA ARG A 103 -2.93 -10.49 7.34
C ARG A 103 -1.69 -9.73 7.80
N ALA A 104 -1.59 -8.43 7.50
CA ALA A 104 -0.49 -7.58 7.94
C ALA A 104 -0.42 -7.49 9.48
N ARG A 105 -1.57 -7.37 10.16
CA ARG A 105 -1.64 -7.32 11.62
C ARG A 105 -1.17 -8.64 12.27
N LYS A 106 -1.48 -9.79 11.67
CA LYS A 106 -1.01 -11.11 12.15
C LYS A 106 0.50 -11.33 11.94
N ARG A 107 1.06 -10.78 10.84
CA ARG A 107 2.48 -10.89 10.50
C ARG A 107 3.38 -9.94 11.29
N ARG A 108 2.83 -8.90 11.90
CA ARG A 108 3.60 -7.95 12.71
C ARG A 108 4.15 -8.71 13.92
N PRO A 109 5.48 -8.93 14.03
CA PRO A 109 6.04 -9.68 15.13
C PRO A 109 5.60 -9.03 16.44
N ARG A 110 5.15 -9.85 17.42
CA ARG A 110 5.00 -9.36 18.80
C ARG A 110 6.35 -8.74 19.13
N ARG A 111 6.39 -7.42 19.32
CA ARG A 111 7.57 -6.74 19.88
C ARG A 111 7.97 -7.53 21.12
N THR A 112 9.02 -8.32 21.02
CA THR A 112 9.59 -9.04 22.15
C THR A 112 9.97 -7.97 23.15
N ARG A 113 9.43 -8.05 24.38
CA ARG A 113 9.72 -7.11 25.48
C ARG A 113 11.15 -7.29 26.02
N TYR A 114 12.10 -7.68 25.17
CA TYR A 114 13.50 -7.89 25.51
C TYR A 114 14.21 -6.54 25.32
N GLY A 115 14.44 -5.81 26.40
CA GLY A 115 15.09 -4.49 26.36
C GLY A 115 14.47 -3.42 27.26
N ALA A 116 13.35 -3.71 27.92
CA ALA A 116 12.72 -2.77 28.86
C ALA A 116 13.26 -2.88 30.32
N ARG A 117 14.27 -3.70 30.59
CA ARG A 117 14.77 -3.93 31.97
C ARG A 117 16.13 -3.31 32.32
N GLU A 118 16.81 -2.60 31.41
CA GLU A 118 18.15 -2.05 31.68
C GLU A 118 18.26 -0.53 31.44
N ARG A 119 17.30 0.25 31.96
CA ARG A 119 17.46 1.71 32.07
C ARG A 119 17.18 2.22 33.48
N SER A 120 17.77 1.54 34.46
CA SER A 120 17.76 1.98 35.87
C SER A 120 19.15 1.85 36.50
N ARG A 121 20.14 2.56 35.97
CA ARG A 121 21.27 3.05 36.78
C ARG A 121 21.48 4.50 36.45
N ALA A 122 20.73 5.35 37.13
CA ALA A 122 20.99 6.77 37.19
C ALA A 122 22.40 6.95 37.80
N ILE A 123 23.32 7.51 37.03
CA ILE A 123 24.57 8.06 37.54
C ILE A 123 24.17 9.29 38.37
N ARG A 124 24.17 9.11 39.69
CA ARG A 124 23.90 10.18 40.65
C ARG A 124 25.19 10.96 40.85
N TRP A 125 25.30 12.12 40.21
CA TRP A 125 26.35 13.10 40.54
C TRP A 125 25.97 13.76 41.87
N THR A 126 26.68 13.45 42.95
CA THR A 126 26.67 14.28 44.17
C THR A 126 28.00 14.98 44.28
N SER A 127 27.95 16.31 44.14
CA SER A 127 29.02 17.25 44.44
C SER A 127 29.30 17.27 45.95
N THR A 128 30.49 16.86 46.36
CA THR A 128 30.97 17.10 47.73
C THR A 128 32.25 17.91 47.65
N TRP A 129 32.14 19.18 48.07
CA TRP A 129 33.24 20.11 48.20
C TRP A 129 34.29 19.58 49.20
N GLY A 130 35.55 19.53 48.76
CA GLY A 130 36.68 19.09 49.58
C GLY A 130 37.03 20.12 50.66
N ARG A 131 37.10 19.65 51.90
CA ARG A 131 37.58 20.40 53.07
C ARG A 131 39.12 20.37 53.08
N ILE A 132 39.74 21.55 53.13
CA ILE A 132 41.20 21.75 53.21
C ILE A 132 41.68 21.36 54.62
N PRO A 133 42.76 20.55 54.79
CA PRO A 133 43.37 20.36 56.09
C PRO A 133 44.40 21.46 56.37
N THR A 134 44.24 22.16 57.49
CA THR A 134 45.22 23.10 58.04
C THR A 134 46.42 22.33 58.61
N ARG A 135 47.62 22.72 58.20
CA ARG A 135 48.89 22.26 58.79
C ARG A 135 49.15 23.09 60.05
N ASP A 136 48.99 22.48 61.22
CA ASP A 136 49.62 23.02 62.43
C ASP A 136 51.11 22.68 62.41
N THR A 137 51.90 23.72 62.62
CA THR A 137 53.35 23.70 62.75
C THR A 137 53.70 23.99 64.20
N ALA A 138 54.82 23.39 64.64
CA ALA A 138 55.79 23.86 65.64
C ALA A 138 56.03 22.87 66.79
N PRO A 139 57.19 22.96 67.47
CA PRO A 139 58.51 23.45 67.06
C PRO A 139 59.51 22.32 66.74
#